data_AF-A0A971TZU2-F1
#
_entry.id   AF-A0A971TZU2-F1
#
_cell.length_a   1.000
_cell.length_b   1.000
_cell.length_c   1.000
_cell.angle_alpha   90.00
_cell.angle_beta   90.00
_cell.angle_gamma   90.00
#
_symmetry.space_group_name_H-M   'P 1'
#
loop_
_entity.id
_entity.type
_entity.pdbx_description
1 polymer ?
#
loop_
_entity_poly.entity_id
_entity_poly.type
_entity_poly.pdbx_seq_one_letter_code
_entity_poly.pdbx_strand_id
1 'polypeptide(L)'
;MSDPVVARVEDIPAMIELSSQVFKTDMGSCFPLLFSPENVENMTVVREAGRPVTMVGMLPREISVFGHSLKVGLIGAVCTHTDYRGRDYGAKALAMSEKMAIEKGISLFIISGKRGLYSRFGAIEPDGFYKLRVLPGKASRVREASEEDLSRIAWLYMRRPVRYFRDLSQFSKIFATGRVMVRAARTFIGD
;
A
#
# COMPACT_ATOMS: atom_id res chain seq x y z
N MET A 1 28.82 1.49 -4.21
CA MET A 1 27.50 0.97 -3.78
C MET A 1 26.50 2.09 -4.05
N SER A 2 25.46 1.85 -4.84
CA SER A 2 24.54 2.92 -5.27
C SER A 2 23.71 3.47 -4.12
N ASP A 3 23.42 4.76 -4.17
CA ASP A 3 22.54 5.42 -3.20
C ASP A 3 21.08 5.43 -3.66
N PRO A 4 20.12 5.48 -2.72
CA PRO A 4 18.72 5.59 -3.05
C PRO A 4 18.42 6.97 -3.65
N VAL A 5 17.44 6.99 -4.55
CA VAL A 5 16.92 8.21 -5.16
C VAL A 5 15.40 8.12 -5.26
N VAL A 6 14.74 9.27 -5.47
CA VAL A 6 13.30 9.32 -5.75
C VAL A 6 13.02 8.62 -7.09
N ALA A 7 11.95 7.82 -7.12
CA ALA A 7 11.49 7.18 -8.35
C ALA A 7 10.87 8.20 -9.31
N ARG A 8 10.86 7.85 -10.59
CA ARG A 8 10.28 8.65 -11.68
C ARG A 8 9.22 7.83 -12.41
N VAL A 9 8.36 8.51 -13.16
CA VAL A 9 7.27 7.85 -13.91
C VAL A 9 7.80 6.72 -14.81
N GLU A 10 8.99 6.89 -15.38
CA GLU A 10 9.64 5.89 -16.24
C GLU A 10 10.08 4.63 -15.49
N ASP A 11 10.22 4.68 -14.15
CA ASP A 11 10.57 3.52 -13.34
C ASP A 11 9.38 2.59 -13.08
N ILE A 12 8.13 3.09 -13.22
CA ILE A 12 6.93 2.34 -12.83
C ILE A 12 6.89 0.93 -13.44
N PRO A 13 7.14 0.74 -14.76
CA PRO A 13 7.14 -0.60 -15.35
C PRO A 13 8.18 -1.53 -14.70
N ALA A 14 9.42 -1.05 -14.50
CA ALA A 14 10.49 -1.83 -13.90
C ALA A 14 10.26 -2.12 -12.40
N MET A 15 9.60 -1.20 -11.69
CA MET A 15 9.19 -1.40 -10.30
C MET A 15 8.08 -2.45 -10.17
N ILE A 16 7.11 -2.43 -11.08
CA ILE A 16 6.08 -3.47 -11.17
C ILE A 16 6.72 -4.82 -11.46
N GLU A 17 7.63 -4.89 -12.44
CA GLU A 17 8.35 -6.12 -12.77
C GLU A 17 9.12 -6.68 -11.57
N LEU A 18 9.97 -5.84 -10.96
CA LEU A 18 10.78 -6.20 -9.79
C LEU A 18 9.91 -6.71 -8.63
N SER A 19 8.89 -5.94 -8.27
CA SER A 19 8.02 -6.31 -7.15
C SER A 19 7.20 -7.55 -7.46
N SER A 20 6.69 -7.69 -8.68
CA SER A 20 5.90 -8.85 -9.09
C SER A 20 6.72 -10.14 -9.10
N GLN A 21 7.98 -10.06 -9.53
CA GLN A 21 8.93 -11.17 -9.46
C GLN A 21 9.21 -11.56 -7.99
N VAL A 22 9.46 -10.59 -7.11
CA VAL A 22 9.80 -10.86 -5.70
C VAL A 22 8.61 -11.41 -4.91
N PHE A 23 7.40 -10.87 -5.14
CA PHE A 23 6.19 -11.27 -4.42
C PHE A 23 5.41 -12.39 -5.11
N LYS A 24 5.79 -12.78 -6.33
CA LYS A 24 5.13 -13.82 -7.14
C LYS A 24 3.64 -13.52 -7.34
N THR A 25 3.32 -12.29 -7.68
CA THR A 25 1.95 -11.78 -7.86
C THR A 25 2.03 -10.56 -8.77
N ASP A 26 1.02 -10.31 -9.60
CA ASP A 26 0.93 -9.06 -10.36
C ASP A 26 0.67 -7.87 -9.42
N MET A 27 1.74 -7.22 -9.01
CA MET A 27 1.70 -6.10 -8.06
C MET A 27 1.10 -4.84 -8.68
N GLY A 28 1.27 -4.63 -9.99
CA GLY A 28 0.70 -3.48 -10.70
C GLY A 28 -0.82 -3.50 -10.65
N SER A 29 -1.42 -4.64 -11.02
CA SER A 29 -2.87 -4.82 -10.99
C SER A 29 -3.46 -4.85 -9.58
N CYS A 30 -2.71 -5.34 -8.58
CA CYS A 30 -3.19 -5.39 -7.19
C CYS A 30 -3.15 -4.02 -6.49
N PHE A 31 -2.22 -3.14 -6.87
CA PHE A 31 -1.98 -1.89 -6.15
C PHE A 31 -1.94 -0.67 -7.09
N PRO A 32 -3.04 -0.40 -7.84
CA PRO A 32 -3.07 0.65 -8.86
C PRO A 32 -2.91 2.08 -8.31
N LEU A 33 -3.18 2.30 -7.01
CA LEU A 33 -2.93 3.59 -6.36
C LEU A 33 -1.47 3.78 -5.91
N LEU A 34 -0.71 2.69 -5.75
CA LEU A 34 0.70 2.73 -5.37
C LEU A 34 1.57 2.95 -6.62
N PHE A 35 1.32 2.14 -7.66
CA PHE A 35 2.02 2.20 -8.95
C PHE A 35 1.29 3.13 -9.92
N SER A 36 1.26 4.42 -9.58
CA SER A 36 0.60 5.43 -10.40
C SER A 36 1.52 6.63 -10.64
N PRO A 37 1.37 7.32 -11.78
CA PRO A 37 2.13 8.55 -12.04
C PRO A 37 1.95 9.59 -10.93
N GLU A 38 0.76 9.67 -10.33
CA GLU A 38 0.45 10.62 -9.26
C GLU A 38 1.14 10.29 -7.91
N ASN A 39 1.64 9.06 -7.74
CA ASN A 39 2.28 8.64 -6.50
C ASN A 39 3.79 8.38 -6.60
N VAL A 40 4.33 8.21 -7.80
CA VAL A 40 5.71 7.70 -7.99
C VAL A 40 6.79 8.53 -7.30
N GLU A 41 6.61 9.85 -7.21
CA GLU A 41 7.54 10.76 -6.53
C GLU A 41 7.58 10.60 -5.00
N ASN A 42 6.68 9.81 -4.43
CA ASN A 42 6.73 9.43 -3.03
C ASN A 42 7.51 8.13 -2.81
N MET A 43 7.96 7.45 -3.86
CA MET A 43 8.65 6.17 -3.78
C MET A 43 10.16 6.36 -3.93
N THR A 44 10.94 5.46 -3.34
CA THR A 44 12.40 5.46 -3.50
C THR A 44 12.88 4.17 -4.12
N VAL A 45 13.95 4.29 -4.91
CA VAL A 45 14.59 3.16 -5.59
C VAL A 45 16.11 3.24 -5.45
N VAL A 46 16.77 2.08 -5.49
CA VAL A 46 18.20 1.99 -5.76
C VAL A 46 18.37 1.40 -7.16
N ARG A 47 19.21 2.02 -7.98
CA ARG A 47 19.49 1.56 -9.35
C ARG A 47 20.86 0.93 -9.50
N GLU A 48 20.92 -0.11 -10.33
CA GLU A 48 22.15 -0.73 -10.80
C GLU A 48 22.05 -0.87 -12.32
N ALA A 49 23.07 -0.41 -13.04
CA ALA A 49 23.06 -0.30 -14.50
C ALA A 49 21.77 0.37 -15.05
N GLY A 50 21.32 1.44 -14.38
CA GLY A 50 20.15 2.23 -14.78
C GLY A 50 18.77 1.62 -14.43
N ARG A 51 18.70 0.39 -13.91
CA ARG A 51 17.43 -0.27 -13.58
C ARG A 51 17.18 -0.33 -12.06
N PRO A 52 15.94 -0.09 -11.58
CA PRO A 52 15.60 -0.33 -10.18
C PRO A 52 15.88 -1.79 -9.77
N VAL A 53 16.73 -1.98 -8.76
CA VAL A 53 17.00 -3.29 -8.14
C VAL A 53 16.49 -3.39 -6.71
N THR A 54 16.10 -2.26 -6.13
CA THR A 54 15.40 -2.15 -4.85
C THR A 54 14.36 -1.06 -4.96
N MET A 55 13.22 -1.24 -4.30
CA MET A 55 12.21 -0.20 -4.16
C MET A 55 11.60 -0.19 -2.76
N VAL A 56 11.20 1.00 -2.32
CA VAL A 56 10.30 1.23 -1.19
C VAL A 56 9.12 2.04 -1.71
N GLY A 57 7.93 1.43 -1.69
CA GLY A 57 6.71 2.15 -1.98
C GLY A 57 6.22 2.88 -0.73
N MET A 58 5.97 4.17 -0.86
CA MET A 58 5.21 4.95 0.11
C MET A 58 4.01 5.56 -0.60
N LEU A 59 2.83 5.38 0.01
CA LEU A 59 1.59 5.98 -0.44
C LEU A 59 1.07 6.90 0.67
N PRO A 60 1.30 8.22 0.59
CA PRO A 60 0.79 9.16 1.57
C PRO A 60 -0.73 9.16 1.59
N ARG A 61 -1.32 9.11 2.78
CA ARG A 61 -2.77 9.19 3.01
C ARG A 61 -3.06 10.01 4.25
N GLU A 62 -4.28 10.51 4.33
CA GLU A 62 -4.82 11.04 5.56
C GLU A 62 -5.70 9.96 6.20
N ILE A 63 -5.59 9.78 7.51
CA ILE A 63 -6.43 8.89 8.30
C ILE A 63 -7.26 9.73 9.27
N SER A 64 -8.53 9.39 9.40
CA SER A 64 -9.40 9.86 10.48
C SER A 64 -9.39 8.83 11.60
N VAL A 65 -9.11 9.28 12.82
CA VAL A 65 -9.15 8.48 14.05
C VAL A 65 -10.06 9.21 15.03
N PHE A 66 -11.28 8.69 15.20
CA PHE A 66 -12.32 9.28 16.05
C PHE A 66 -12.54 10.79 15.79
N GLY A 67 -12.52 11.20 14.52
CA GLY A 67 -12.75 12.59 14.10
C GLY A 67 -11.48 13.44 13.97
N HIS A 68 -10.35 13.02 14.54
CA HIS A 68 -9.05 13.67 14.34
C HIS A 68 -8.39 13.19 13.05
N SER A 69 -7.66 14.06 12.36
CA SER A 69 -6.93 13.69 11.15
C SER A 69 -5.42 13.64 11.35
N LEU A 70 -4.77 12.70 10.66
CA LEU A 70 -3.33 12.47 10.70
C LEU A 70 -2.83 12.11 9.30
N LYS A 71 -1.66 12.63 8.91
CA LYS A 71 -0.98 12.18 7.69
C LYS A 71 -0.15 10.94 7.98
N VAL A 72 -0.34 9.90 7.17
CA VAL A 72 0.34 8.61 7.28
C VAL A 72 0.98 8.21 5.95
N GLY A 73 2.11 7.52 6.00
CA GLY A 73 2.76 6.90 4.85
C GLY A 73 2.47 5.40 4.86
N LEU A 74 1.70 4.90 3.89
CA LEU A 74 1.50 3.46 3.76
C LEU A 74 2.72 2.85 3.06
N ILE A 75 3.51 2.09 3.80
CA ILE A 75 4.73 1.46 3.29
C ILE A 75 4.41 0.07 2.74
N GLY A 76 4.71 -0.14 1.46
CA GLY A 76 4.36 -1.35 0.72
C GLY A 76 5.33 -1.63 -0.43
N ALA A 77 5.17 -2.82 -1.02
CA ALA A 77 6.01 -3.30 -2.13
C ALA A 77 7.53 -3.23 -1.89
N VAL A 78 7.97 -3.21 -0.63
CA VAL A 78 9.39 -3.12 -0.28
C VAL A 78 10.11 -4.41 -0.68
N CYS A 79 11.00 -4.30 -1.66
CA CYS A 79 11.71 -5.46 -2.19
C CYS A 79 13.09 -5.09 -2.74
N THR A 80 13.96 -6.09 -2.76
CA THR A 80 15.29 -6.07 -3.38
C THR A 80 15.43 -7.33 -4.22
N HIS A 81 15.88 -7.16 -5.46
CA HIS A 81 16.21 -8.25 -6.37
C HIS A 81 17.19 -9.22 -5.67
N THR A 82 17.03 -10.52 -5.89
CA THR A 82 17.76 -11.57 -5.14
C THR A 82 19.26 -11.36 -5.13
N ASP A 83 19.82 -10.99 -6.28
CA ASP A 83 21.27 -10.86 -6.51
C ASP A 83 21.88 -9.60 -5.89
N TYR A 84 21.03 -8.69 -5.40
CA TYR A 84 21.42 -7.41 -4.80
C TYR A 84 21.09 -7.34 -3.31
N ARG A 85 20.68 -8.46 -2.69
CA ARG A 85 20.44 -8.54 -1.24
C ARG A 85 21.77 -8.52 -0.47
N GLY A 86 21.70 -8.19 0.82
CA GLY A 86 22.89 -8.08 1.68
C GLY A 86 23.74 -6.83 1.44
N ARG A 87 23.23 -5.87 0.67
CA ARG A 87 23.90 -4.60 0.29
C ARG A 87 23.31 -3.36 0.97
N ASP A 88 22.48 -3.55 1.99
CA ASP A 88 21.74 -2.50 2.71
C ASP A 88 20.84 -1.58 1.86
N TYR A 89 20.60 -1.88 0.58
CA TYR A 89 19.75 -1.08 -0.30
C TYR A 89 18.34 -0.84 0.25
N GLY A 90 17.71 -1.86 0.83
CA GLY A 90 16.40 -1.70 1.45
C GLY A 90 16.42 -0.76 2.66
N ALA A 91 17.48 -0.80 3.48
CA ALA A 91 17.63 0.08 4.64
C ALA A 91 17.89 1.53 4.22
N LYS A 92 18.79 1.74 3.25
CA LYS A 92 19.07 3.08 2.71
C LYS A 92 17.83 3.69 2.06
N ALA A 93 17.11 2.94 1.22
CA ALA A 93 15.89 3.41 0.58
C ALA A 93 14.78 3.73 1.61
N LEU A 94 14.63 2.91 2.65
CA LEU A 94 13.66 3.17 3.71
C LEU A 94 14.02 4.44 4.51
N ALA A 95 15.30 4.64 4.85
CA ALA A 95 15.78 5.86 5.51
C ALA A 95 15.59 7.12 4.65
N MET A 96 15.77 7.03 3.33
CA MET A 96 15.44 8.14 2.43
C MET A 96 13.94 8.42 2.42
N SER A 97 13.11 7.36 2.41
CA SER A 97 11.64 7.50 2.45
C SER A 97 11.18 8.19 3.74
N GLU A 98 11.83 7.92 4.87
CA GLU A 98 11.60 8.61 6.15
C GLU A 98 11.88 10.11 6.06
N LYS A 99 13.04 10.51 5.50
CA LYS A 99 13.37 11.93 5.30
C LYS A 99 12.30 12.64 4.47
N MET A 100 11.90 12.03 3.35
CA MET A 100 10.82 12.55 2.51
C MET A 100 9.49 12.65 3.25
N ALA A 101 9.19 11.69 4.13
CA ALA A 101 7.97 11.68 4.91
C ALA A 101 7.93 12.81 5.94
N ILE A 102 9.05 13.05 6.63
CA ILE A 102 9.20 14.16 7.59
C ILE A 102 8.99 15.49 6.86
N GLU A 103 9.62 15.70 5.70
CA GLU A 103 9.45 16.91 4.88
C GLU A 103 7.98 17.12 4.44
N LYS A 104 7.23 16.04 4.21
CA LYS A 104 5.80 16.09 3.83
C LYS A 104 4.85 16.20 5.03
N GLY A 105 5.39 16.24 6.26
CA GLY A 105 4.60 16.27 7.50
C GLY A 105 3.83 14.98 7.77
N ILE A 106 4.34 13.83 7.31
CA ILE A 106 3.80 12.51 7.61
C ILE A 106 4.24 12.12 9.02
N SER A 107 3.27 11.78 9.87
CA SER A 107 3.52 11.50 11.28
C SER A 107 3.74 10.02 11.60
N LEU A 108 3.28 9.12 10.72
CA LEU A 108 3.32 7.67 10.98
C LEU A 108 3.52 6.88 9.70
N PHE A 109 4.39 5.87 9.75
CA PHE A 109 4.43 4.80 8.74
C PHE A 109 3.55 3.62 9.16
N ILE A 110 2.67 3.20 8.25
CA ILE A 110 1.87 1.98 8.40
C ILE A 110 2.46 0.95 7.45
N ILE A 111 3.08 -0.09 8.01
CA ILE A 111 3.93 -1.03 7.28
C ILE A 111 3.22 -2.38 7.14
N SER A 112 3.12 -2.90 5.92
CA SER A 112 2.44 -4.17 5.63
C SER A 112 3.31 -5.43 5.80
N GLY A 113 4.61 -5.27 6.04
CA GLY A 113 5.57 -6.39 6.17
C GLY A 113 6.17 -6.52 7.58
N LYS A 114 6.71 -7.71 7.87
CA LYS A 114 7.25 -8.08 9.20
C LYS A 114 8.73 -8.49 9.17
N ARG A 115 9.47 -8.15 8.12
CA ARG A 115 10.88 -8.54 7.99
C ARG A 115 11.74 -7.74 8.98
N GLY A 116 12.87 -8.32 9.39
CA GLY A 116 13.81 -7.68 10.33
C GLY A 116 14.39 -6.33 9.86
N LEU A 117 14.21 -5.96 8.58
CA LEU A 117 14.44 -4.59 8.11
C LEU A 117 13.67 -3.57 8.94
N TYR A 118 12.39 -3.82 9.22
CA TYR A 118 11.51 -2.86 9.88
C TYR A 118 11.80 -2.75 11.37
N SER A 119 12.10 -3.86 12.06
CA SER A 119 12.51 -3.80 13.46
C SER A 119 13.84 -3.06 13.65
N ARG A 120 14.81 -3.26 12.74
CA ARG A 120 16.06 -2.48 12.73
C ARG A 120 15.85 -1.00 12.40
N PHE A 121 14.81 -0.68 11.62
CA PHE A 121 14.39 0.69 11.34
C PHE A 121 13.65 1.34 12.54
N GLY A 122 13.35 0.58 13.61
CA GLY A 122 12.64 1.10 14.78
C GLY A 122 11.12 0.96 14.70
N ALA A 123 10.59 0.27 13.69
CA ALA A 123 9.17 -0.03 13.62
C ALA A 123 8.78 -1.06 14.69
N ILE A 124 7.64 -0.81 15.32
CA ILE A 124 7.02 -1.70 16.30
C ILE A 124 5.87 -2.46 15.66
N GLU A 125 5.73 -3.74 16.00
CA GLU A 125 4.55 -4.53 15.64
C GLU A 125 3.51 -4.38 16.77
N PRO A 126 2.34 -3.77 16.51
CA PRO A 126 1.29 -3.67 17.52
C PRO A 126 0.62 -5.04 17.73
N ASP A 127 0.09 -5.25 18.93
CA ASP A 127 -0.74 -6.41 19.22
C ASP A 127 -2.05 -6.35 18.42
N GLY A 128 -2.38 -7.43 17.71
CA GLY A 128 -3.75 -7.69 17.28
C GLY A 128 -4.04 -7.52 15.79
N PHE A 129 -4.07 -8.65 15.10
CA PHE A 129 -5.02 -8.85 14.00
C PHE A 129 -6.06 -9.87 14.46
N TYR A 130 -7.30 -9.44 14.64
CA TYR A 130 -8.40 -10.36 14.92
C TYR A 130 -8.91 -10.94 13.60
N LYS A 131 -8.62 -12.22 13.37
CA LYS A 131 -9.23 -12.95 12.26
C LYS A 131 -10.52 -13.57 12.75
N LEU A 132 -11.64 -12.96 12.38
CA LEU A 132 -12.96 -13.53 12.62
C LEU A 132 -13.28 -14.53 11.49
N ARG A 133 -13.64 -15.76 11.86
CA ARG A 133 -14.28 -16.70 10.94
C ARG A 133 -15.79 -16.58 11.11
N VAL A 134 -16.47 -16.09 10.08
CA VAL A 134 -17.93 -16.10 10.03
C VAL A 134 -18.39 -17.50 9.64
N LEU A 135 -19.22 -18.13 10.48
CA LEU A 135 -19.83 -19.42 10.20
C LEU A 135 -21.18 -19.21 9.48
N PRO A 136 -21.65 -20.19 8.68
CA PRO A 136 -22.99 -20.13 8.10
C PRO A 136 -24.06 -19.95 9.19
N GLY A 137 -25.06 -19.11 8.94
CA GLY A 137 -26.10 -18.80 9.90
C GLY A 137 -27.12 -17.81 9.35
N LYS A 138 -27.90 -17.18 10.24
CA LYS A 138 -28.82 -16.11 9.85
C LYS A 138 -28.01 -14.93 9.30
N ALA A 139 -28.29 -14.57 8.05
CA ALA A 139 -27.69 -13.42 7.38
C ALA A 139 -28.80 -12.46 6.92
N SER A 140 -28.49 -11.17 6.92
CA SER A 140 -29.29 -10.18 6.21
C SER A 140 -29.28 -10.51 4.71
N ARG A 141 -30.33 -10.11 3.98
CA ARG A 141 -30.31 -10.19 2.52
C ARG A 141 -29.19 -9.31 1.98
N VAL A 142 -28.37 -9.89 1.12
CA VAL A 142 -27.26 -9.23 0.45
C VAL A 142 -27.25 -9.64 -1.01
N ARG A 143 -26.76 -8.74 -1.87
CA ARG A 143 -26.46 -9.02 -3.28
C ARG A 143 -25.02 -8.63 -3.59
N GLU A 144 -24.49 -9.17 -4.69
CA GLU A 144 -23.20 -8.73 -5.21
C GLU A 144 -23.29 -7.26 -5.59
N ALA A 145 -22.28 -6.48 -5.20
CA ALA A 145 -22.22 -5.06 -5.50
C ALA A 145 -21.75 -4.84 -6.94
N SER A 146 -22.23 -3.77 -7.56
CA SER A 146 -21.75 -3.28 -8.85
C SER A 146 -21.08 -1.90 -8.70
N GLU A 147 -20.57 -1.34 -9.79
CA GLU A 147 -20.03 0.03 -9.79
C GLU A 147 -21.09 1.08 -9.41
N GLU A 148 -22.37 0.82 -9.65
CA GLU A 148 -23.48 1.72 -9.27
C GLU A 148 -23.60 1.85 -7.75
N ASP A 149 -23.09 0.88 -6.99
CA ASP A 149 -23.12 0.88 -5.53
C ASP A 149 -21.97 1.67 -4.88
N LEU A 150 -21.01 2.19 -5.66
CA LEU A 150 -19.80 2.82 -5.10
C LEU A 150 -20.11 3.98 -4.15
N SER A 151 -21.12 4.79 -4.45
CA SER A 151 -21.57 5.87 -3.57
C SER A 151 -22.11 5.34 -2.23
N ARG A 152 -22.88 4.24 -2.25
CA ARG A 152 -23.39 3.59 -1.04
C ARG A 152 -22.27 2.95 -0.24
N ILE A 153 -21.30 2.30 -0.90
CA ILE A 153 -20.10 1.74 -0.27
C ILE A 153 -19.27 2.83 0.40
N ALA A 154 -19.01 3.94 -0.31
CA ALA A 154 -18.26 5.07 0.22
C ALA A 154 -18.95 5.67 1.46
N TRP A 155 -20.28 5.82 1.41
CA TRP A 155 -21.06 6.30 2.55
C TRP A 155 -21.01 5.36 3.76
N LEU A 156 -21.11 4.04 3.56
CA LEU A 156 -20.95 3.05 4.63
C LEU A 156 -19.54 3.10 5.23
N TYR A 157 -18.52 3.29 4.39
CA TYR A 157 -17.14 3.44 4.81
C TYR A 157 -16.89 4.70 5.63
N MET A 158 -17.49 5.84 5.23
CA MET A 158 -17.34 7.12 5.92
C MET A 158 -17.83 7.10 7.37
N ARG A 159 -18.76 6.20 7.71
CA ARG A 159 -19.28 6.02 9.07
C ARG A 159 -18.29 5.31 10.01
N ARG A 160 -17.17 4.79 9.50
CA ARG A 160 -16.15 4.14 10.33
C ARG A 160 -15.38 5.19 11.14
N PRO A 161 -15.26 5.01 12.47
CA PRO A 161 -14.54 5.96 13.33
C PRO A 161 -13.05 6.00 13.03
N VAL A 162 -12.48 4.90 12.52
CA VAL A 162 -11.11 4.81 12.02
C VAL A 162 -11.14 4.45 10.54
N ARG A 163 -10.66 5.34 9.67
CA ARG A 163 -10.69 5.17 8.21
C ARG A 163 -9.69 6.10 7.52
N TYR A 164 -9.26 5.74 6.32
CA TYR A 164 -8.54 6.66 5.45
C TYR A 164 -9.51 7.66 4.81
N PHE A 165 -9.06 8.86 4.51
CA PHE A 165 -9.78 9.73 3.59
C PHE A 165 -9.59 9.17 2.17
N ARG A 166 -10.71 8.95 1.48
CA ARG A 166 -10.77 8.33 0.16
C ARG A 166 -11.88 8.97 -0.66
N ASP A 167 -11.54 9.41 -1.86
CA ASP A 167 -12.52 9.91 -2.83
C ASP A 167 -13.15 8.77 -3.65
N LEU A 168 -14.22 9.07 -4.40
CA LEU A 168 -14.91 8.08 -5.23
C LEU A 168 -14.04 7.50 -6.35
N SER A 169 -13.09 8.26 -6.89
CA SER A 169 -12.15 7.75 -7.91
C SER A 169 -11.27 6.65 -7.36
N GLN A 170 -10.78 6.81 -6.13
CA GLN A 170 -10.04 5.77 -5.43
C GLN A 170 -10.90 4.55 -5.08
N PHE A 171 -12.17 4.74 -4.72
CA PHE A 171 -13.11 3.62 -4.55
C PHE A 171 -13.30 2.86 -5.85
N SER A 172 -13.55 3.55 -6.97
CA SER A 172 -13.69 2.95 -8.29
C SER A 172 -12.44 2.17 -8.70
N LYS A 173 -11.25 2.79 -8.63
CA LYS A 173 -9.96 2.14 -8.96
C LYS A 173 -9.72 0.86 -8.15
N ILE A 174 -10.05 0.87 -6.86
CA ILE A 174 -9.87 -0.31 -6.00
C ILE A 174 -10.95 -1.36 -6.28
N PHE A 175 -12.20 -0.95 -6.45
CA PHE A 175 -13.31 -1.87 -6.72
C PHE A 175 -13.11 -2.62 -8.04
N ALA A 176 -12.67 -1.93 -9.09
CA ALA A 176 -12.35 -2.50 -10.39
C ALA A 176 -11.25 -3.57 -10.34
N THR A 177 -10.42 -3.60 -9.28
CA THR A 177 -9.44 -4.68 -9.11
C THR A 177 -10.09 -6.03 -8.82
N GLY A 178 -11.33 -6.07 -8.31
CA GLY A 178 -11.98 -7.31 -7.85
C GLY A 178 -11.19 -8.05 -6.77
N ARG A 179 -10.41 -7.31 -5.96
CA ARG A 179 -9.45 -7.88 -5.01
C ARG A 179 -9.54 -7.25 -3.62
N VAL A 180 -9.19 -8.06 -2.62
CA VAL A 180 -8.85 -7.61 -1.27
C VAL A 180 -7.39 -7.97 -1.03
N MET A 181 -6.54 -6.94 -0.94
CA MET A 181 -5.09 -7.08 -1.06
C MET A 181 -4.73 -7.81 -2.38
N VAL A 182 -4.00 -8.92 -2.31
CA VAL A 182 -3.58 -9.72 -3.47
C VAL A 182 -4.54 -10.84 -3.83
N ARG A 183 -5.69 -10.96 -3.16
CA ARG A 183 -6.64 -12.07 -3.34
C ARG A 183 -7.87 -11.60 -4.09
N ALA A 184 -8.33 -12.39 -5.05
CA ALA A 184 -9.63 -12.20 -5.67
C ALA A 184 -10.72 -12.23 -4.59
N ALA A 185 -11.67 -11.31 -4.69
CA ALA A 185 -12.76 -11.16 -3.75
C ALA A 185 -14.02 -10.66 -4.45
N ARG A 186 -15.18 -11.05 -3.94
CA ARG A 186 -16.47 -10.48 -4.32
C ARG A 186 -16.95 -9.57 -3.20
N THR A 187 -17.48 -8.42 -3.58
CA THR A 187 -18.02 -7.45 -2.64
C THR A 187 -19.53 -7.60 -2.62
N PHE A 188 -20.11 -7.69 -1.42
CA PHE A 188 -21.56 -7.78 -1.23
C PHE A 188 -22.05 -6.57 -0.46
N ILE A 189 -23.27 -6.14 -0.79
CA ILE A 189 -23.96 -5.05 -0.11
C ILE A 189 -25.34 -5.53 0.33
N GLY A 190 -25.81 -5.03 1.48
CA GLY A 190 -27.18 -5.28 1.90
C GLY A 190 -28.16 -4.61 0.95
N ASP A 191 -29.32 -5.24 0.75
CA ASP A 191 -30.43 -4.63 0.02
C ASP A 191 -30.79 -3.26 0.62
#